data_AF-A0A960UM65-F1
#
_entry.id   AF-A0A960UM65-F1
#
_cell.length_a   1.000
_cell.length_b   1.000
_cell.length_c   1.000
_cell.angle_alpha   90.00
_cell.angle_beta   90.00
_cell.angle_gamma   90.00
#
_symmetry.space_group_name_H-M   'P 1'
#
loop_
_entity.id
_entity.type
_entity.pdbx_description
1 polymer ?
#
loop_
_entity_poly.entity_id
_entity_poly.type
_entity_poly.pdbx_seq_one_letter_code
_entity_poly.pdbx_strand_id
1 'polypeptide(L)'
;MLRWLPLILSLLLLANCAFMVKENRVLTNALDSVVEPESLPTKVLLSPIFVPVGAVSLATDAIILHPVSVIPDAAQDTYETIWEEPEGTILWQTFLLVPKVVLSPVFFTFDWLARSLFDVG
;
A
#
# COMPACT_ATOMS: atom_id res chain seq x y z
N MET A 1 -25.05 8.30 -20.09
CA MET A 1 -23.64 8.51 -19.69
C MET A 1 -23.26 7.77 -18.39
N LEU A 2 -24.22 7.39 -17.53
CA LEU A 2 -23.96 6.73 -16.23
C LEU A 2 -23.48 5.25 -16.30
N ARG A 3 -23.65 4.56 -17.44
CA ARG A 3 -23.39 3.11 -17.56
C ARG A 3 -21.90 2.74 -17.68
N TRP A 4 -21.04 3.69 -18.05
CA TRP A 4 -19.60 3.51 -18.21
C TRP A 4 -18.81 3.97 -16.98
N LEU A 5 -19.45 4.70 -16.06
CA LEU A 5 -18.85 5.18 -14.82
C LEU A 5 -18.20 4.07 -13.98
N PRO A 6 -18.84 2.90 -13.73
CA PRO A 6 -18.20 1.84 -12.94
C PRO A 6 -17.02 1.19 -13.67
N LEU A 7 -17.05 1.15 -15.01
CA LEU A 7 -15.97 0.60 -15.82
C LEU A 7 -14.75 1.53 -15.81
N ILE A 8 -14.96 2.84 -15.96
CA ILE A 8 -13.91 3.86 -15.90
C ILE A 8 -13.31 3.92 -14.49
N LEU A 9 -14.15 3.86 -13.45
CA LEU A 9 -13.68 3.82 -12.06
C LEU A 9 -12.85 2.57 -11.77
N SER A 10 -13.26 1.40 -12.26
CA SER A 10 -12.49 0.16 -12.12
C SER A 10 -11.13 0.21 -12.83
N LEU A 11 -11.07 0.82 -14.02
CA LEU A 11 -9.81 1.02 -14.74
C LEU A 11 -8.85 2.00 -14.04
N LEU A 12 -9.38 3.06 -13.42
CA LEU A 12 -8.58 4.01 -12.65
C LEU A 12 -7.99 3.38 -11.37
N LEU A 13 -8.74 2.49 -10.71
CA LEU A 13 -8.27 1.76 -9.53
C LEU A 13 -7.16 0.74 -9.87
N LEU A 14 -7.17 0.20 -11.09
CA LEU A 14 -6.13 -0.74 -11.56
C LEU A 14 -4.82 -0.05 -11.96
N ALA A 15 -4.87 1.24 -12.32
CA ALA A 15 -3.71 1.96 -12.87
C ALA A 15 -2.66 2.32 -11.82
N ASN A 16 -3.00 2.29 -10.53
CA ASN A 16 -2.11 2.73 -9.46
C ASN A 16 -2.02 1.72 -8.30
N CYS A 17 -2.13 0.43 -8.59
CA CYS A 17 -1.99 -0.59 -7.55
C CYS A 17 -0.57 -0.59 -6.96
N ALA A 18 -0.46 -0.58 -5.64
CA ALA A 18 0.84 -0.51 -4.95
C ALA A 18 1.80 -1.63 -5.34
N PHE A 19 1.29 -2.86 -5.55
CA PHE A 19 2.12 -4.00 -5.96
C PHE A 19 2.64 -3.88 -7.40
N MET A 20 2.18 -2.92 -8.23
CA MET A 20 2.72 -2.71 -9.57
C MET A 20 4.07 -1.96 -9.56
N VAL A 21 4.34 -1.25 -8.46
CA VAL A 21 5.53 -0.44 -8.25
C VAL A 21 6.67 -1.32 -7.76
N LYS A 22 7.88 -1.11 -8.30
CA LYS A 22 9.01 -2.00 -8.03
C LYS A 22 9.51 -1.85 -6.60
N GLU A 23 9.49 -0.62 -6.10
CA GLU A 23 9.94 -0.23 -4.78
C GLU A 23 9.17 -0.97 -3.67
N ASN A 24 7.89 -1.27 -3.92
CA ASN A 24 6.99 -1.95 -2.99
C ASN A 24 7.15 -3.50 -2.96
N ARG A 25 8.03 -4.06 -3.80
CA ARG A 25 8.21 -5.53 -3.96
C ARG A 25 9.50 -6.06 -3.35
N VAL A 26 9.61 -6.04 -2.03
CA VAL A 26 10.84 -6.42 -1.32
C VAL A 26 11.27 -7.86 -1.65
N LEU A 27 10.37 -8.83 -1.53
CA LEU A 27 10.66 -10.25 -1.70
C LEU A 27 10.91 -10.59 -3.17
N THR A 28 10.11 -10.01 -4.07
CA THR A 28 10.27 -10.25 -5.52
C THR A 28 11.57 -9.65 -6.03
N ASN A 29 11.96 -8.45 -5.55
CA ASN A 29 13.26 -7.87 -5.89
C ASN A 29 14.42 -8.71 -5.34
N ALA A 30 14.26 -9.31 -4.15
CA ALA A 30 15.25 -10.23 -3.60
C ALA A 30 15.32 -11.56 -4.37
N LEU A 31 14.21 -12.06 -4.89
CA LEU A 31 14.19 -13.23 -5.76
C LEU A 31 14.88 -12.94 -7.10
N ASP A 32 14.57 -11.81 -7.72
CA ASP A 32 15.17 -11.39 -8.99
C ASP A 32 16.70 -11.25 -8.89
N SER A 33 17.22 -10.73 -7.77
CA SER A 33 18.66 -10.57 -7.56
C SER A 33 19.43 -11.88 -7.36
N VAL A 34 18.76 -12.96 -6.95
CA VAL A 34 19.39 -14.27 -6.75
C VAL A 34 19.37 -15.11 -8.04
N VAL A 35 18.35 -14.96 -8.87
CA VAL A 35 18.10 -15.86 -10.02
C VAL A 35 18.80 -15.39 -11.28
N GLU A 36 19.01 -14.07 -11.41
CA GLU A 36 19.64 -13.31 -12.50
C GLU A 36 20.18 -14.14 -13.70
N PRO A 37 19.29 -14.62 -14.60
CA PRO A 37 19.69 -15.56 -15.65
C PRO A 37 20.33 -14.84 -16.84
N GLU A 38 21.56 -15.25 -17.19
CA GLU A 38 22.40 -14.61 -18.21
C GLU A 38 21.88 -14.74 -19.66
N SER A 39 21.03 -15.73 -19.96
CA SER A 39 20.58 -16.02 -21.32
C SER A 39 19.08 -16.32 -21.45
N LEU A 40 18.49 -15.98 -22.59
CA LEU A 40 17.09 -16.29 -22.94
C LEU A 40 16.72 -17.78 -22.83
N PRO A 41 17.52 -18.76 -23.31
CA PRO A 41 17.17 -20.17 -23.15
C PRO A 41 17.20 -20.61 -21.68
N THR A 42 18.09 -20.05 -20.85
CA THR A 42 18.09 -20.28 -19.40
C THR A 42 16.80 -19.77 -18.75
N LYS A 43 16.30 -18.59 -19.15
CA LYS A 43 15.01 -18.05 -18.66
C LYS A 43 13.84 -18.98 -18.95
N VAL A 44 13.78 -19.54 -20.16
CA VAL A 44 12.69 -20.45 -20.56
C VAL A 44 12.77 -21.77 -19.77
N LEU A 45 13.97 -22.32 -19.61
CA LEU A 45 14.18 -23.56 -18.86
C LEU A 45 13.81 -23.43 -17.37
N LEU A 46 14.11 -22.28 -16.80
CA LEU A 46 13.85 -21.96 -15.39
C LEU A 46 12.41 -21.50 -15.14
N SER A 47 11.69 -21.03 -16.17
CA SER A 47 10.32 -20.52 -16.06
C SER A 47 9.31 -21.43 -15.34
N PRO A 48 9.24 -22.77 -15.55
CA PRO A 48 8.24 -23.59 -14.87
C PRO A 48 8.37 -23.61 -13.35
N ILE A 49 9.56 -23.31 -12.80
CA ILE A 49 9.81 -23.24 -11.35
C ILE A 49 9.71 -21.79 -10.87
N PHE A 50 10.32 -20.84 -11.58
CA PHE A 50 10.39 -19.46 -11.10
C PHE A 50 9.12 -18.66 -11.35
N VAL A 51 8.28 -19.04 -12.32
CA VAL A 51 6.96 -18.41 -12.50
C VAL A 51 6.06 -18.64 -11.27
N PRO A 52 5.83 -19.87 -10.78
CA PRO A 52 5.01 -20.07 -9.59
C PRO A 52 5.66 -19.49 -8.33
N VAL A 53 6.98 -19.60 -8.17
CA VAL A 53 7.69 -19.01 -7.01
C VAL A 53 7.59 -17.48 -7.03
N GLY A 54 7.78 -16.86 -8.19
CA GLY A 54 7.63 -15.41 -8.38
C GLY A 54 6.19 -14.95 -8.13
N ALA A 55 5.19 -15.73 -8.52
CA ALA A 55 3.79 -15.42 -8.23
C ALA A 55 3.49 -15.43 -6.72
N VAL A 56 4.00 -16.43 -5.98
CA VAL A 56 3.85 -16.49 -4.52
C VAL A 56 4.61 -15.35 -3.84
N SER A 57 5.81 -15.03 -4.34
CA SER A 57 6.61 -13.90 -3.85
C SER A 57 5.85 -12.58 -4.01
N LEU A 58 5.33 -12.31 -5.21
CA LEU A 58 4.57 -11.11 -5.51
C LEU A 58 3.28 -11.01 -4.68
N ALA A 59 2.58 -12.14 -4.49
CA ALA A 59 1.41 -12.19 -3.63
C ALA A 59 1.76 -11.88 -2.16
N THR A 60 2.91 -12.35 -1.68
CA THR A 60 3.40 -12.07 -0.33
C THR A 60 3.77 -10.61 -0.16
N ASP A 61 4.44 -10.01 -1.16
CA ASP A 61 4.71 -8.58 -1.20
C ASP A 61 3.42 -7.77 -1.11
N ALA A 62 2.42 -8.09 -1.94
CA ALA A 62 1.17 -7.35 -2.05
C ALA A 62 0.26 -7.48 -0.81
N ILE A 63 0.19 -8.67 -0.19
CA ILE A 63 -0.77 -8.96 0.88
C ILE A 63 -0.18 -8.70 2.27
N ILE A 64 1.13 -8.87 2.43
CA ILE A 64 1.78 -8.87 3.76
C ILE A 64 2.82 -7.77 3.86
N LEU A 65 3.85 -7.81 3.02
CA LEU A 65 5.02 -6.95 3.24
C LEU A 65 4.70 -5.47 3.00
N HIS A 66 4.04 -5.15 1.89
CA HIS A 66 3.68 -3.77 1.56
C HIS A 66 2.67 -3.17 2.55
N PRO A 67 1.56 -3.85 2.92
CA PRO A 67 0.66 -3.34 3.95
C PRO A 67 1.35 -3.12 5.30
N VAL A 68 2.34 -3.94 5.66
CA VAL A 68 3.10 -3.75 6.91
C VAL A 68 4.07 -2.57 6.81
N SER A 69 4.71 -2.35 5.66
CA SER A 69 5.68 -1.25 5.51
C SER A 69 5.04 0.13 5.54
N VAL A 70 3.75 0.26 5.17
CA VAL A 70 3.04 1.55 5.14
C VAL A 70 2.30 1.90 6.45
N ILE A 71 2.33 1.03 7.45
CA ILE A 71 1.81 1.32 8.81
C ILE A 71 2.42 2.58 9.42
N PRO A 72 3.76 2.76 9.45
CA PRO A 72 4.36 3.96 10.06
C PRO A 72 3.92 5.25 9.37
N ASP A 73 3.82 5.24 8.04
CA ASP A 73 3.37 6.41 7.27
C ASP A 73 1.92 6.76 7.59
N ALA A 74 1.03 5.77 7.60
CA ALA A 74 -0.38 6.00 7.97
C ALA A 74 -0.56 6.46 9.42
N ALA A 75 0.29 5.99 10.33
CA ALA A 75 0.30 6.44 11.71
C ALA A 75 0.77 7.90 11.82
N GLN A 76 1.80 8.27 11.05
CA GLN A 76 2.29 9.64 10.97
C GLN A 76 1.21 10.56 10.41
N ASP A 77 0.59 10.24 9.28
CA ASP A 77 -0.49 11.04 8.68
C ASP A 77 -1.68 11.23 9.62
N THR A 78 -2.02 10.18 10.38
CA THR A 78 -3.07 10.26 11.41
C THR A 78 -2.68 11.26 12.50
N TYR A 79 -1.40 11.27 12.90
CA TYR A 79 -0.89 12.23 13.87
C TYR A 79 -0.92 13.65 13.31
N GLU A 80 -0.41 13.88 12.11
CA GLU A 80 -0.36 15.20 11.47
C GLU A 80 -1.77 15.77 11.28
N THR A 81 -2.70 14.94 10.78
CA THR A 81 -4.06 15.37 10.46
C THR A 81 -4.95 15.60 11.70
N ILE A 82 -4.84 14.74 12.72
CA ILE A 82 -5.76 14.77 13.87
C ILE A 82 -5.14 15.46 15.08
N TRP A 83 -3.83 15.36 15.28
CA TRP A 83 -3.18 15.69 16.55
C TRP A 83 -2.24 16.90 16.47
N GLU A 84 -1.51 17.10 15.37
CA GLU A 84 -0.41 18.06 15.27
C GLU A 84 -0.86 19.54 15.31
N GLU A 85 -2.05 19.86 14.83
CA GLU A 85 -2.57 21.24 14.82
C GLU A 85 -3.63 21.50 15.91
N PRO A 86 -3.22 22.06 17.06
CA PRO A 86 -4.14 22.54 18.08
C PRO A 86 -4.84 23.85 17.66
N GLU A 87 -6.01 23.76 17.03
CA GLU A 87 -6.85 24.94 16.84
C GLU A 87 -7.59 25.32 18.14
N GLY A 88 -7.50 26.60 18.55
CA GLY A 88 -8.32 27.17 19.63
C GLY A 88 -7.72 27.13 21.04
N THR A 89 -8.57 27.31 22.05
CA THR A 89 -8.17 27.37 23.47
C THR A 89 -8.02 25.98 24.10
N ILE A 90 -7.32 25.87 25.23
CA ILE A 90 -7.16 24.62 26.00
C ILE A 90 -8.50 23.93 26.33
N LEU A 91 -9.53 24.73 26.64
CA LEU A 91 -10.87 24.19 26.91
C LEU A 91 -11.45 23.52 25.65
N TRP A 92 -11.29 24.17 24.49
CA TRP A 92 -11.75 23.62 23.21
C TRP A 92 -11.03 22.32 22.85
N GLN A 93 -9.72 22.26 23.08
CA GLN A 93 -8.93 21.03 22.86
C GLN A 93 -9.35 19.88 23.78
N THR A 94 -9.70 20.19 25.03
CA THR A 94 -10.24 19.19 25.98
C THR A 94 -11.56 18.61 25.47
N PHE A 95 -12.44 19.44 24.90
CA PHE A 95 -13.69 18.97 24.27
C PHE A 95 -13.42 18.12 23.02
N LEU A 96 -12.39 18.47 22.24
CA LEU A 96 -12.02 17.73 21.02
C LEU A 96 -11.24 16.44 21.29
N LEU A 97 -10.78 16.19 22.52
CA LEU A 97 -10.00 14.99 22.85
C LEU A 97 -10.77 13.70 22.54
N VAL A 98 -12.03 13.60 22.97
CA VAL A 98 -12.85 12.40 22.75
C VAL A 98 -13.10 12.17 21.25
N PRO A 99 -13.55 13.19 20.46
CA PRO A 99 -13.61 13.06 19.00
C PRO A 99 -12.29 12.63 18.36
N LYS A 100 -11.14 13.24 18.74
CA LYS A 100 -9.83 12.92 18.17
C LYS A 100 -9.45 11.45 18.41
N VAL A 101 -9.64 10.95 19.63
CA VAL A 101 -9.37 9.54 19.98
C VAL A 101 -10.27 8.58 19.18
N VAL A 102 -11.56 8.91 19.02
CA VAL A 102 -12.50 8.07 18.28
C VAL A 102 -12.23 8.08 16.77
N LEU A 103 -11.86 9.23 16.21
CA LEU A 103 -11.59 9.39 14.78
C LEU A 103 -10.21 8.85 14.37
N SER A 104 -9.24 8.81 15.28
CA SER A 104 -7.89 8.30 15.01
C SER A 104 -7.85 6.90 14.38
N PRO A 105 -8.45 5.84 14.97
CA PRO A 105 -8.43 4.52 14.37
C PRO A 105 -9.20 4.46 13.04
N VAL A 106 -10.23 5.30 12.88
CA VAL A 106 -11.01 5.38 11.64
C VAL A 106 -10.14 5.94 10.52
N PHE A 107 -9.55 7.12 10.74
CA PHE A 107 -8.67 7.77 9.77
C PHE A 107 -7.47 6.89 9.43
N PHE A 108 -6.79 6.36 10.45
CA PHE A 108 -5.67 5.44 10.27
C PHE A 108 -6.05 4.25 9.39
N THR A 109 -7.20 3.61 9.64
CA THR A 109 -7.61 2.42 8.87
C THR A 109 -7.87 2.77 7.41
N PHE A 110 -8.50 3.91 7.13
CA PHE A 110 -8.75 4.35 5.77
C PHE A 110 -7.45 4.70 5.05
N ASP A 111 -6.56 5.45 5.68
CA ASP A 111 -5.29 5.86 5.10
C ASP A 111 -4.36 4.66 4.87
N TRP A 112 -4.21 3.80 5.89
CA TRP A 112 -3.46 2.55 5.78
C TRP A 112 -3.97 1.65 4.66
N LEU A 113 -5.29 1.50 4.53
CA LEU A 113 -5.88 0.70 3.45
C LEU A 113 -5.65 1.34 2.09
N ALA A 114 -5.75 2.67 1.99
CA ALA A 114 -5.48 3.39 0.76
C ALA A 114 -4.02 3.19 0.32
N ARG A 115 -3.05 3.39 1.22
CA ARG A 115 -1.62 3.16 0.95
C ARG A 115 -1.27 1.69 0.71
N SER A 116 -2.01 0.75 1.32
CA SER A 116 -1.82 -0.69 1.10
C SER A 116 -2.27 -1.13 -0.30
N LEU A 117 -3.34 -0.52 -0.82
CA LEU A 117 -3.93 -0.89 -2.11
C LEU A 117 -3.36 -0.08 -3.27
N PHE A 118 -3.07 1.20 -3.03
CA PHE A 118 -2.65 2.15 -4.04
C PHE A 118 -1.28 2.72 -3.72
N ASP A 119 -0.52 3.02 -4.77
CA ASP A 119 0.73 3.76 -4.62
C ASP A 119 0.41 5.24 -4.35
N VAL A 120 0.20 5.53 -3.08
CA VAL A 120 -0.02 6.87 -2.55
C VAL A 120 1.16 7.17 -1.64
N GLY A 121 2.18 7.77 -2.25
CA GLY A 121 3.39 8.28 -1.60
C GLY A 121 3.29 9.78 -1.42
#